data_AF-C3NN65-F1
#
_entry.id   AF-C3NN65-F1
#
_cell.length_a   1.000
_cell.length_b   1.000
_cell.length_c   1.000
_cell.angle_alpha   90.00
_cell.angle_beta   90.00
_cell.angle_gamma   90.00
#
_symmetry.space_group_name_H-M   'P 1'
#
loop_
_entity.id
_entity.type
_entity.pdbx_description
1 polymer ?
#
loop_
_entity_poly.entity_id
_entity_poly.type
_entity_poly.pdbx_seq_one_letter_code
_entity_poly.pdbx_strand_id
1 'polypeptide(L)'
;MAEVSKLLIPGVTVSKMRSGKKEIYYVYLPLRFDKYLSHGKWSVTAITDQREILIGLRSLYKHGNYFILTLPISLKQIWEQYLGKEIDLILEKAA
;
A
#
# COMPACT_ATOMS: atom_id res chain seq x y z
N MET A 1 -27.03 3.68 -0.71
CA MET A 1 -25.85 3.87 0.17
C MET A 1 -24.67 4.15 -0.74
N ALA A 2 -23.93 5.24 -0.53
CA ALA A 2 -22.77 5.56 -1.36
C ALA A 2 -21.64 4.56 -1.07
N GLU A 3 -21.25 3.77 -2.06
CA GLU A 3 -20.09 2.88 -1.96
C GLU A 3 -18.83 3.74 -2.04
N VAL A 4 -17.96 3.64 -1.04
CA VAL A 4 -16.68 4.36 -1.05
C VAL A 4 -15.79 3.69 -2.10
N SER A 5 -15.72 4.29 -3.28
CA SER A 5 -14.95 3.77 -4.42
C SER A 5 -13.45 4.06 -4.31
N LYS A 6 -13.09 5.13 -3.60
CA LYS A 6 -11.72 5.65 -3.48
C LYS A 6 -11.41 6.07 -2.04
N LEU A 7 -10.24 5.66 -1.55
CA LEU A 7 -9.74 5.96 -0.22
C LEU A 7 -8.35 6.60 -0.31
N LEU A 8 -8.16 7.73 0.36
CA LEU A 8 -6.84 8.28 0.65
C LEU A 8 -6.40 7.77 2.02
N ILE A 9 -5.25 7.11 2.08
CA ILE A 9 -4.62 6.59 3.28
C ILE A 9 -3.32 7.35 3.48
N PRO A 10 -3.31 8.39 4.32
CA PRO A 10 -2.14 9.23 4.49
C PRO A 10 -1.14 8.63 5.49
N GLY A 11 0.13 8.94 5.29
CA GLY A 11 1.20 8.73 6.25
C GLY A 11 1.54 7.27 6.52
N VAL A 12 1.58 6.41 5.50
CA VAL A 12 1.99 5.01 5.67
C VAL A 12 3.50 4.86 5.46
N THR A 13 4.15 4.12 6.35
CA THR A 13 5.59 3.93 6.30
C THR A 13 5.98 2.80 5.34
N VAL A 14 6.87 3.09 4.38
CA VAL A 14 7.45 2.06 3.52
C VAL A 14 8.42 1.20 4.34
N SER A 15 8.13 -0.09 4.39
CA SER A 15 8.90 -1.09 5.13
C SER A 15 9.47 -2.14 4.18
N LYS A 16 10.53 -2.82 4.63
CA LYS A 16 11.19 -3.90 3.90
C LYS A 16 11.39 -5.10 4.81
N MET A 17 11.15 -6.29 4.27
CA MET A 17 11.54 -7.55 4.91
C MET A 17 12.30 -8.44 3.95
N ARG A 18 13.09 -9.35 4.51
CA ARG A 18 13.76 -10.44 3.78
C ARG A 18 13.09 -11.75 4.13
N SER A 19 12.64 -12.48 3.11
CA SER A 19 12.11 -13.83 3.23
C SER A 19 13.03 -14.77 2.44
N GLY A 20 14.00 -15.37 3.13
CA GLY A 20 15.09 -16.11 2.50
C GLY A 20 15.92 -15.19 1.60
N LYS A 21 16.00 -15.51 0.30
CA LYS A 21 16.70 -14.70 -0.71
C LYS A 21 15.84 -13.59 -1.33
N LYS A 22 14.55 -13.49 -0.98
CA LYS A 22 13.62 -12.51 -1.57
C LYS A 22 13.50 -11.28 -0.68
N GLU A 23 13.52 -10.11 -1.29
CA GLU A 23 13.21 -8.84 -0.64
C GLU A 23 11.75 -8.47 -0.94
N ILE A 24 11.00 -8.07 0.09
CA ILE A 24 9.60 -7.69 -0.02
C ILE A 24 9.45 -6.31 0.60
N TYR A 25 8.95 -5.36 -0.19
CA TYR A 25 8.55 -4.04 0.27
C TYR A 25 7.07 -4.04 0.55
N TYR A 26 6.66 -3.36 1.60
CA TYR A 26 5.27 -3.35 2.02
C TYR A 26 4.96 -2.12 2.87
N VAL A 27 3.67 -1.84 3.04
CA VAL A 27 3.17 -0.86 4.00
C VAL A 27 2.09 -1.52 4.87
N TYR A 28 2.01 -1.07 6.12
CA TYR A 28 0.86 -1.35 6.97
C TYR A 28 -0.21 -0.29 6.74
N LEU A 29 -1.46 -0.71 6.60
CA LEU A 29 -2.60 0.18 6.53
C LEU A 29 -3.11 0.47 7.96
N PRO A 30 -3.34 1.75 8.32
CA PRO A 30 -3.80 2.10 9.66
C PRO A 30 -5.18 1.50 10.00
N LEU A 31 -5.35 0.99 11.22
CA LEU A 31 -6.58 0.32 11.68
C LEU A 31 -7.85 1.15 11.50
N ARG A 32 -7.76 2.49 11.56
CA ARG A 32 -8.89 3.40 11.34
C ARG A 32 -9.56 3.21 9.97
N PHE A 33 -8.86 2.61 9.01
CA PHE A 33 -9.38 2.31 7.67
C PHE A 33 -9.97 0.90 7.53
N ASP A 34 -9.81 -0.01 8.50
CA ASP A 34 -10.19 -1.43 8.38
C ASP A 34 -11.64 -1.62 7.91
N LYS A 35 -12.58 -0.80 8.40
CA LYS A 35 -14.00 -0.86 8.00
C LYS A 35 -14.28 -0.49 6.54
N TYR A 36 -13.35 0.18 5.87
CA TYR A 36 -13.44 0.56 4.45
C TYR A 36 -12.62 -0.38 3.55
N LEU A 37 -11.73 -1.17 4.15
CA LEU A 37 -10.88 -2.11 3.44
C LEU A 37 -11.60 -3.46 3.35
N SER A 38 -11.53 -4.06 2.18
CA SER A 38 -12.09 -5.38 1.93
C SER A 38 -11.06 -6.27 1.26
N HIS A 39 -11.22 -7.57 1.44
CA HIS A 39 -10.55 -8.55 0.60
C HIS A 39 -10.92 -8.30 -0.88
N GLY A 40 -9.95 -8.46 -1.77
CA GLY A 40 -10.11 -8.15 -3.20
C GLY A 40 -8.89 -7.44 -3.78
N LYS A 41 -9.00 -7.05 -5.05
CA LYS A 41 -7.98 -6.25 -5.74
C LYS A 41 -8.34 -4.77 -5.64
N TRP A 42 -7.34 -3.97 -5.32
CA TRP A 42 -7.41 -2.53 -5.28
C TRP A 42 -6.45 -1.97 -6.33
N SER A 43 -6.89 -0.97 -7.08
CA SER A 43 -5.98 -0.13 -7.85
C SER A 43 -5.26 0.80 -6.88
N VAL A 44 -3.93 0.77 -6.92
CA VAL A 44 -3.09 1.47 -5.94
C VAL A 44 -2.25 2.52 -6.65
N THR A 45 -2.26 3.72 -6.09
CA THR A 45 -1.33 4.80 -6.44
C THR A 45 -0.66 5.27 -5.16
N ALA A 46 0.67 5.38 -5.17
CA ALA A 46 1.41 6.03 -4.10
C ALA A 46 1.62 7.50 -4.43
N ILE A 47 1.45 8.37 -3.46
CA ILE A 47 1.80 9.79 -3.54
C ILE A 47 2.99 9.99 -2.63
N THR A 48 4.07 10.51 -3.21
CA THR A 48 5.27 10.92 -2.47
C THR A 48 5.49 12.42 -2.66
N ASP A 49 6.40 13.01 -1.89
CA ASP A 49 6.75 14.44 -1.98
C ASP A 49 7.15 14.89 -3.40
N GLN A 50 7.58 13.95 -4.25
CA GLN A 50 8.12 14.24 -5.57
C GLN A 50 7.12 13.96 -6.70
N ARG A 51 6.21 13.00 -6.53
CA ARG A 51 5.34 12.51 -7.61
C ARG A 51 4.28 11.53 -7.15
N GLU A 52 3.32 11.32 -8.03
CA GLU A 52 2.45 10.15 -8.02
C GLU A 52 3.12 8.96 -8.72
N ILE A 53 2.94 7.77 -8.16
CA ILE A 53 3.50 6.51 -8.66
C ILE A 53 2.36 5.50 -8.80
N LEU A 54 2.02 5.16 -10.04
CA LEU A 54 1.04 4.13 -10.33
C LEU A 54 1.62 2.75 -9.95
N ILE A 55 1.09 2.13 -8.88
CA ILE A 55 1.50 0.80 -8.41
C ILE A 55 0.71 -0.30 -9.15
N GLY A 56 -0.53 0.01 -9.54
CA GLY A 56 -1.45 -0.90 -10.21
C GLY A 56 -2.22 -1.78 -9.24
N LEU A 57 -2.79 -2.88 -9.75
CA LEU A 57 -3.64 -3.77 -8.96
C LEU A 57 -2.85 -4.54 -7.89
N ARG A 58 -3.26 -4.42 -6.63
CA ARG A 58 -2.73 -5.18 -5.49
C ARG A 58 -3.83 -5.77 -4.64
N SER A 59 -3.51 -6.91 -4.03
CA SER A 59 -4.35 -7.49 -2.99
C SER A 59 -3.88 -6.99 -1.63
N LEU A 60 -4.85 -6.78 -0.73
CA LEU A 60 -4.58 -6.54 0.69
C LEU A 60 -4.54 -7.88 1.44
N TYR A 61 -3.58 -8.02 2.34
CA TYR A 61 -3.40 -9.22 3.16
C TYR A 61 -3.55 -8.88 4.63
N LYS A 62 -4.17 -9.74 5.44
CA LYS A 62 -4.17 -9.54 6.90
C LYS A 62 -2.90 -10.09 7.52
N HIS A 63 -2.32 -9.32 8.44
CA HIS A 63 -1.22 -9.73 9.30
C HIS A 63 -1.53 -9.26 10.72
N GLY A 64 -1.94 -10.19 11.58
CA GLY A 64 -2.58 -9.87 12.84
C GLY A 64 -3.84 -9.02 12.61
N ASN A 65 -3.92 -7.88 13.30
CA ASN A 65 -5.06 -6.96 13.18
C ASN A 65 -4.95 -5.97 12.02
N TYR A 66 -3.83 -5.92 11.32
CA TYR A 66 -3.56 -4.91 10.29
C TYR A 66 -3.71 -5.50 8.88
N PHE A 67 -4.17 -4.66 7.95
CA PHE A 67 -3.98 -4.94 6.53
C PHE A 67 -2.58 -4.52 6.09
N ILE A 68 -1.96 -5.34 5.26
CA ILE A 68 -0.69 -5.09 4.59
C ILE A 68 -0.93 -5.01 3.09
N LEU A 69 -0.24 -4.06 2.46
CA LEU A 69 -0.13 -3.95 1.02
C LEU A 69 1.33 -4.13 0.60
N THR A 70 1.59 -5.09 -0.29
CA THR A 70 2.93 -5.30 -0.83
C THR A 70 3.19 -4.35 -2.00
N LEU A 71 4.38 -3.78 -2.03
CA LEU A 71 4.84 -2.88 -3.08
C LEU A 71 5.63 -3.68 -4.13
N PRO A 72 5.50 -3.34 -5.43
CA PRO A 72 6.12 -4.10 -6.51
C PRO A 72 7.64 -4.02 -6.48
N ILE A 73 8.29 -5.18 -6.57
CA ILE A 73 9.75 -5.29 -6.60
C ILE A 73 10.39 -4.60 -7.81
N SER A 74 9.65 -4.47 -8.93
CA SER A 74 10.12 -3.73 -10.12
C SER A 74 10.41 -2.26 -9.83
N LEU A 75 9.80 -1.68 -8.79
CA LEU A 75 10.01 -0.30 -8.35
C LEU A 75 10.97 -0.21 -7.15
N LYS A 76 11.78 -1.25 -6.91
CA LYS A 76 12.74 -1.34 -5.79
C LYS A 76 13.55 -0.07 -5.57
N GLN A 77 14.15 0.48 -6.63
CA GLN A 77 15.00 1.68 -6.53
C GLN A 77 14.25 2.86 -5.93
N ILE A 78 12.95 2.97 -6.22
CA ILE A 78 12.10 4.00 -5.64
C ILE A 78 11.86 3.69 -4.16
N TRP A 79 11.44 2.46 -3.82
CA TRP A 79 11.14 2.11 -2.42
C TRP A 79 12.34 2.22 -1.49
N GLU A 80 13.55 1.97 -1.98
CA GLU A 80 14.78 2.21 -1.20
C GLU A 80 14.97 3.69 -0.84
N GLN A 81 14.57 4.63 -1.70
CA GLN A 81 14.63 6.07 -1.39
C GLN A 81 13.63 6.51 -0.31
N TYR A 82 12.55 5.74 -0.17
CA TYR A 82 11.46 5.99 0.79
C TYR A 82 11.45 5.02 1.97
N LEU A 83 12.45 4.15 2.11
CA LEU A 83 12.49 3.17 3.19
C LEU A 83 12.53 3.88 4.56
N GLY A 84 11.58 3.56 5.43
CA GLY A 84 11.40 4.22 6.73
C GLY A 84 10.76 5.62 6.66
N LYS A 85 10.41 6.10 5.47
CA LYS A 85 9.67 7.36 5.26
C LYS A 85 8.19 7.10 5.06
N GLU A 86 7.40 8.14 5.31
CA GLU A 86 5.96 8.15 5.06
C GLU A 86 5.66 8.50 3.60
N ILE A 87 4.64 7.84 3.06
CA ILE A 87 4.01 8.14 1.78
C ILE A 87 2.50 8.08 1.98
N ASP A 88 1.74 8.70 1.08
CA ASP A 88 0.30 8.52 1.05
C ASP A 88 -0.08 7.47 0.01
N LEU A 89 -1.19 6.78 0.22
CA LEU A 89 -1.76 5.85 -0.75
C LEU A 89 -3.17 6.26 -1.15
N ILE A 90 -3.45 6.17 -2.44
CA ILE A 90 -4.80 6.10 -2.97
C ILE A 90 -5.12 4.64 -3.25
N LEU A 91 -6.22 4.15 -2.68
CA LEU A 91 -6.80 2.84 -2.98
C LEU A 91 -8.15 3.03 -3.66
N GLU A 92 -8.30 2.46 -4.85
CA GLU A 92 -9.57 2.44 -5.59
C GLU A 92 -10.03 1.00 -5.75
N LYS A 93 -11.28 0.72 -5.38
CA LYS A 93 -11.82 -0.64 -5.47
C LYS A 93 -11.96 -1.00 -6.95
N ALA A 94 -11.26 -2.05 -7.37
CA ALA A 94 -11.46 -2.57 -8.72
C ALA A 94 -12.82 -3.29 -8.76
N ALA A 95 -13.65 -2.92 -9.74
CA ALA A 95 -14.97 -3.51 -9.96
C ALA A 95 -14.90 -5.02 -10.24
#